data_AF-A0A7C1RXG3-F1
#
_entry.id   AF-A0A7C1RXG3-F1
#
_cell.length_a   1.000
_cell.length_b   1.000
_cell.length_c   1.000
_cell.angle_alpha   90.00
_cell.angle_beta   90.00
_cell.angle_gamma   90.00
#
_symmetry.space_group_name_H-M   'P 1'
#
loop_
_entity.id
_entity.type
_entity.pdbx_description
1 polymer ?
#
loop_
_entity_poly.entity_id
_entity_poly.type
_entity_poly.pdbx_seq_one_letter_code
_entity_poly.pdbx_strand_id
1 'polypeptide(L)'
;ELIEINYASAKDIAKLLKSIKAIEGPFTNNSQGNPFSSVSVSEIPTESNSLLSERGSVTVDERTNTLLIQDTPSKIREVKKLISKLDQPVKQVLIEARIVEARDGYSRTLGVRLGMSNLNKNFNLGNSDNSAGEAITSGKLESATAAGSSFDTNADFQVATDGLNVDLAAAGLNKIAASSIAFTLAKFADGYGQVLGIELQALQAEGNGKLISSPRLITANNKEAHIEQGQERIFTTNVLGVGSVVTKKAVLGLRVTPHITPDNRIIMDVFITKDSFTSPTQPTIDKKEIQTQILLDHGETAVIGGIYQQTLGEDVTKVPLLGDLPVIGVLFRKKQIVDNKTELLIFLTPKIITPSFGLLGS
;
A
#
# COMPACT_ATOMS: atom_id res chain seq x y z
N GLU A 1 -0.24 -35.23 -45.98
CA GLU A 1 -1.61 -34.98 -45.49
C GLU A 1 -1.66 -33.57 -44.90
N LEU A 2 -2.78 -32.88 -45.08
CA LEU A 2 -3.02 -31.56 -44.47
C LEU A 2 -3.90 -31.78 -43.24
N ILE A 3 -3.46 -31.27 -42.09
CA ILE A 3 -4.14 -31.43 -40.81
C ILE A 3 -4.41 -30.04 -40.24
N GLU A 4 -5.68 -29.76 -39.95
CA GLU A 4 -6.12 -28.54 -39.29
C GLU A 4 -6.02 -28.67 -37.77
N ILE A 5 -5.61 -27.60 -37.09
CA ILE A 5 -5.45 -27.56 -35.64
C ILE A 5 -6.35 -26.45 -35.08
N ASN A 6 -7.13 -26.76 -34.05
CA ASN A 6 -8.19 -25.88 -33.58
C ASN A 6 -7.79 -25.05 -32.36
N TYR A 7 -7.07 -25.65 -31.40
CA TYR A 7 -6.78 -25.06 -30.09
C TYR A 7 -5.28 -24.77 -29.89
N ALA A 8 -4.41 -25.65 -30.36
CA ALA A 8 -2.97 -25.46 -30.26
C ALA A 8 -2.39 -24.64 -31.43
N SER A 9 -1.21 -24.04 -31.25
CA SER A 9 -0.50 -23.39 -32.35
C SER A 9 0.18 -24.44 -33.24
N ALA A 10 -0.13 -24.43 -34.54
CA ALA A 10 0.54 -25.24 -35.55
C ALA A 10 2.07 -25.06 -35.52
N LYS A 11 2.54 -23.84 -35.22
CA LYS A 11 3.96 -23.53 -35.10
C LYS A 11 4.64 -24.30 -33.97
N ASP A 12 3.99 -24.38 -32.81
CA ASP A 12 4.54 -25.04 -31.63
C ASP A 12 4.50 -26.57 -31.78
N ILE A 13 3.44 -27.11 -32.37
CA ILE A 13 3.35 -28.54 -32.73
C ILE A 13 4.44 -28.92 -33.72
N ALA A 14 4.67 -28.11 -34.77
CA ALA A 14 5.72 -28.40 -35.74
C ALA A 14 7.14 -28.29 -35.15
N LYS A 15 7.37 -27.37 -34.20
CA LYS A 15 8.64 -27.32 -33.46
C LYS A 15 8.87 -28.60 -32.66
N LEU A 16 7.84 -29.12 -31.98
CA LEU A 16 7.95 -30.39 -31.26
C LEU A 16 8.28 -31.55 -32.22
N LEU A 17 7.56 -31.67 -33.34
CA LEU A 17 7.80 -32.72 -34.33
C LEU A 17 9.19 -32.62 -34.98
N LYS A 18 9.72 -31.40 -35.18
CA LYS A 18 11.07 -31.17 -35.73
C LYS A 18 12.18 -31.36 -34.71
N SER A 19 11.97 -30.97 -33.45
CA SER A 19 12.96 -31.12 -32.37
C SER A 19 13.30 -32.59 -32.07
N ILE A 20 12.39 -33.49 -32.42
CA ILE A 20 12.55 -34.93 -32.26
C ILE A 20 13.30 -35.57 -33.47
N LYS A 21 13.57 -34.80 -34.53
CA LYS A 21 14.42 -35.23 -35.64
C LYS A 21 15.89 -35.02 -35.25
N ALA A 22 16.61 -36.12 -35.04
CA ALA A 22 18.06 -36.10 -34.80
C ALA A 22 18.77 -35.27 -35.87
N ILE A 23 19.63 -34.35 -35.44
CA ILE A 23 20.47 -33.53 -36.30
C ILE A 23 21.60 -34.42 -36.81
N GLU A 24 21.43 -35.03 -37.98
CA GLU A 24 22.54 -35.55 -38.77
C GLU A 24 22.97 -34.48 -39.77
N GLY A 25 23.98 -33.70 -39.41
CA GLY A 25 24.74 -32.90 -40.37
C GLY A 25 25.76 -33.78 -41.10
N PRO A 26 26.06 -33.55 -42.39
CA PRO A 26 27.00 -34.37 -43.14
C PRO A 26 28.44 -34.15 -42.61
N PHE A 27 29.05 -35.20 -42.09
CA PHE A 27 30.47 -35.23 -41.76
C PHE A 27 31.30 -35.23 -43.05
N THR A 28 31.97 -34.12 -43.34
CA THR A 28 33.07 -34.09 -44.33
C THR A 28 34.36 -34.50 -43.64
N ASN A 29 34.77 -35.76 -43.83
CA ASN A 29 36.11 -36.20 -43.45
C ASN A 29 37.11 -35.55 -44.41
N ASN A 30 37.73 -34.45 -44.00
CA ASN A 30 38.95 -33.97 -44.64
C ASN A 30 40.14 -34.31 -43.73
N SER A 31 40.97 -35.21 -44.22
CA SER A 31 42.20 -35.67 -43.60
C SER A 31 43.26 -34.57 -43.57
N GLN A 32 43.73 -34.18 -42.39
CA GLN A 32 45.14 -33.82 -42.18
C GLN A 32 45.51 -33.91 -40.70
N GLY A 33 46.65 -34.54 -40.43
CA GLY A 33 46.98 -35.19 -39.16
C GLY A 33 47.17 -34.27 -37.96
N ASN A 34 46.79 -34.81 -36.80
CA ASN A 34 47.25 -34.38 -35.48
C ASN A 34 47.30 -35.63 -34.57
N PRO A 35 48.44 -36.01 -33.96
CA PRO A 35 48.58 -37.26 -33.20
C PRO A 35 48.03 -37.19 -31.77
N PHE A 36 47.33 -36.13 -31.37
CA PHE A 36 46.66 -36.05 -30.08
C PHE A 36 45.14 -36.23 -30.27
N SER A 37 44.74 -37.49 -30.49
CA SER A 37 43.33 -37.88 -30.42
C SER A 37 42.90 -37.87 -28.96
N SER A 38 42.15 -36.85 -28.56
CA SER A 38 41.22 -36.99 -27.44
C SER A 38 40.19 -38.03 -27.85
N VAL A 39 40.02 -39.06 -27.03
CA VAL A 39 38.93 -40.02 -27.15
C VAL A 39 37.64 -39.24 -26.99
N SER A 40 36.99 -38.93 -28.11
CA SER A 40 35.62 -38.44 -28.13
C SER A 40 34.75 -39.57 -27.61
N VAL A 41 34.27 -39.45 -26.38
CA VAL A 41 33.19 -40.30 -25.89
C VAL A 41 31.96 -39.91 -26.73
N SER A 42 31.72 -40.67 -27.79
CA SER A 42 30.47 -40.62 -28.52
C SER A 42 29.39 -41.14 -27.58
N GLU A 43 28.59 -40.24 -27.01
CA GLU A 43 27.29 -40.60 -26.49
C GLU A 43 26.52 -41.27 -27.63
N ILE A 44 26.29 -42.57 -27.49
CA ILE A 44 25.36 -43.31 -28.35
C ILE A 44 23.98 -42.78 -27.98
N PRO A 45 23.29 -42.02 -28.86
CA PRO A 45 21.89 -41.71 -28.64
C PRO A 45 21.15 -43.03 -28.79
N THR A 46 20.84 -43.64 -27.66
CA THR A 46 20.05 -44.87 -27.59
C THR A 46 18.65 -44.54 -28.06
N GLU A 47 18.16 -45.29 -29.07
CA GLU A 47 16.81 -45.27 -29.64
C GLU A 47 16.43 -44.02 -30.45
N SER A 48 16.42 -44.22 -31.76
CA SER A 48 15.87 -43.38 -32.83
C SER A 48 14.37 -43.12 -32.65
N ASN A 49 13.98 -42.33 -31.65
CA ASN A 49 12.58 -41.99 -31.41
C ASN A 49 12.10 -40.81 -32.28
N SER A 50 12.56 -40.76 -33.54
CA SER A 50 12.09 -39.77 -34.51
C SER A 50 10.63 -40.07 -34.86
N LEU A 51 9.72 -39.19 -34.42
CA LEU A 51 8.29 -39.26 -34.76
C LEU A 51 8.03 -39.14 -36.26
N LEU A 52 9.01 -38.63 -37.00
CA LEU A 52 9.03 -38.54 -38.46
C LEU A 52 10.04 -39.55 -39.03
N SER A 53 9.79 -40.11 -40.22
CA SER A 53 10.81 -40.92 -40.90
C SER A 53 11.99 -40.07 -41.39
N GLU A 54 13.08 -40.72 -41.82
CA GLU A 54 14.23 -40.03 -42.43
C GLU A 54 13.83 -39.12 -43.61
N ARG A 55 12.79 -39.52 -44.37
CA ARG A 55 12.23 -38.75 -45.50
C ARG A 55 11.08 -37.83 -45.08
N GLY A 56 10.74 -37.79 -43.80
CA GLY A 56 9.64 -37.02 -43.25
C GLY A 56 9.95 -35.52 -43.24
N SER A 57 8.99 -34.71 -43.71
CA SER A 57 9.02 -33.25 -43.63
C SER A 57 7.72 -32.68 -43.08
N VAL A 58 7.83 -31.59 -42.31
CA VAL A 58 6.70 -30.87 -41.72
C VAL A 58 6.83 -29.39 -42.07
N THR A 59 5.81 -28.85 -42.72
CA THR A 59 5.66 -27.41 -42.96
C THR A 59 4.37 -26.91 -42.31
N VAL A 60 4.39 -25.63 -41.95
CA VAL A 60 3.28 -24.96 -41.26
C VAL A 60 2.80 -23.83 -42.13
N ASP A 61 1.49 -23.72 -42.32
CA ASP A 61 0.86 -22.50 -42.78
C ASP A 61 0.30 -21.76 -41.56
N GLU A 62 0.98 -20.69 -41.14
CA GLU A 62 0.60 -19.89 -39.98
C GLU A 62 -0.72 -19.14 -40.19
N ARG A 63 -1.11 -18.85 -41.45
CA ARG A 63 -2.33 -18.10 -41.76
C ARG A 63 -3.59 -18.93 -41.54
N THR A 64 -3.52 -20.23 -41.83
CA THR A 64 -4.65 -21.16 -41.71
C THR A 64 -4.55 -22.06 -40.48
N ASN A 65 -3.49 -21.94 -39.68
CA ASN A 65 -3.17 -22.85 -38.57
C ASN A 65 -3.21 -24.33 -38.99
N THR A 66 -2.70 -24.63 -40.19
CA THR A 66 -2.64 -26.00 -40.72
C THR A 66 -1.22 -26.53 -40.75
N LEU A 67 -1.08 -27.83 -40.49
CA LEU A 67 0.15 -28.59 -40.65
C LEU A 67 0.11 -29.39 -41.94
N LEU A 68 1.11 -29.22 -42.79
CA LEU A 68 1.36 -30.08 -43.93
C LEU A 68 2.45 -31.09 -43.54
N ILE A 69 2.08 -32.37 -43.50
CA ILE A 69 2.97 -33.46 -43.12
C ILE A 69 3.19 -34.37 -44.32
N GLN A 70 4.46 -34.59 -44.67
CA GLN A 70 4.87 -35.52 -45.72
C GLN A 70 5.66 -36.64 -45.07
N ASP A 71 5.10 -37.86 -45.02
CA ASP A 71 5.76 -39.04 -44.46
C ASP A 71 5.09 -40.32 -44.98
N THR A 72 5.57 -41.49 -44.55
CA THR A 72 4.97 -42.81 -44.77
C THR A 72 3.57 -42.91 -44.15
N PRO A 73 2.64 -43.67 -44.75
CA PRO A 73 1.27 -43.81 -44.23
C PRO A 73 1.18 -44.30 -42.78
N SER A 74 2.14 -45.13 -42.33
CA SER A 74 2.19 -45.62 -40.95
C SER A 74 2.53 -44.53 -39.94
N LYS A 75 3.51 -43.67 -40.24
CA LYS A 75 3.92 -42.56 -39.36
C LYS A 75 2.89 -41.44 -39.33
N ILE A 76 2.23 -41.15 -40.46
CA ILE A 76 1.13 -40.17 -40.49
C ILE A 76 0.00 -40.57 -39.51
N ARG A 77 -0.37 -41.85 -39.44
CA ARG A 77 -1.39 -42.33 -38.48
C ARG A 77 -0.97 -42.15 -37.02
N GLU A 78 0.31 -42.36 -36.73
CA GLU A 78 0.89 -42.16 -35.39
C GLU A 78 0.87 -40.67 -35.00
N VAL A 79 1.35 -39.80 -35.89
CA VAL A 79 1.35 -38.35 -35.69
C VAL A 79 -0.07 -37.80 -35.56
N LYS A 80 -1.04 -38.29 -36.34
CA LYS A 80 -2.45 -37.88 -36.23
C LYS A 80 -3.06 -38.22 -34.87
N LYS A 81 -2.76 -39.40 -34.33
CA LYS A 81 -3.16 -39.78 -32.97
C LYS A 81 -2.54 -38.86 -31.92
N LEU A 82 -1.27 -38.50 -32.06
CA LEU A 82 -0.61 -37.57 -31.16
C LEU A 82 -1.22 -36.16 -31.23
N ILE A 83 -1.45 -35.63 -32.44
CA ILE A 83 -2.09 -34.33 -32.65
C ILE A 83 -3.48 -34.31 -31.99
N SER A 84 -4.28 -35.38 -32.12
CA SER A 84 -5.60 -35.44 -31.48
C SER A 84 -5.56 -35.40 -29.95
N LYS A 85 -4.44 -35.81 -29.33
CA LYS A 85 -4.25 -35.69 -27.87
C LYS A 85 -3.69 -34.33 -27.46
N LEU A 86 -2.98 -33.66 -28.34
CA LEU A 86 -2.34 -32.37 -28.08
C LEU A 86 -3.27 -31.18 -28.38
N ASP A 87 -4.17 -31.33 -29.35
CA ASP A 87 -5.17 -30.33 -29.73
C ASP A 87 -6.37 -30.34 -28.77
N GLN A 88 -6.12 -30.06 -27.49
CA GLN A 88 -7.15 -29.94 -26.45
C GLN A 88 -7.37 -28.47 -26.07
N PRO A 89 -8.61 -28.08 -25.70
CA PRO A 89 -8.89 -26.73 -25.24
C PRO A 89 -8.11 -26.43 -23.95
N VAL A 90 -7.44 -25.28 -23.92
CA VAL A 90 -6.74 -24.82 -22.72
C VAL A 90 -7.76 -24.43 -21.63
N LYS A 91 -7.55 -24.96 -20.42
CA LYS A 91 -8.31 -24.52 -19.25
C LYS A 91 -7.98 -23.06 -18.94
N GLN A 92 -8.98 -22.30 -18.51
CA GLN A 92 -8.81 -20.92 -18.05
C GLN A 92 -8.92 -20.86 -16.53
N VAL A 93 -8.33 -19.84 -15.92
CA VAL A 93 -8.41 -19.56 -14.48
C VAL A 93 -8.89 -18.13 -14.31
N LEU A 94 -9.95 -17.95 -13.52
CA LEU A 94 -10.33 -16.69 -12.91
C LEU A 94 -9.56 -16.53 -11.61
N ILE A 95 -8.83 -15.44 -11.48
CA ILE A 95 -8.13 -15.07 -10.27
C ILE A 95 -8.87 -13.89 -9.65
N GLU A 96 -9.30 -14.05 -8.40
CA GLU A 96 -9.85 -13.00 -7.56
C GLU A 96 -8.84 -12.69 -6.45
N ALA A 97 -8.34 -11.47 -6.41
CA ALA A 97 -7.58 -10.99 -5.25
C ALA A 97 -8.45 -10.05 -4.42
N ARG A 98 -8.29 -10.07 -3.09
CA ARG A 98 -8.90 -9.09 -2.18
C ARG A 98 -7.82 -8.48 -1.33
N ILE A 99 -7.69 -7.17 -1.42
CA ILE A 99 -6.71 -6.39 -0.67
C ILE A 99 -7.51 -5.58 0.34
N VAL A 100 -7.36 -5.93 1.61
CA VAL A 100 -8.07 -5.30 2.74
C VAL A 100 -7.06 -4.45 3.49
N GLU A 101 -7.32 -3.15 3.55
CA GLU A 101 -6.56 -2.22 4.38
C GLU A 101 -7.47 -1.71 5.49
N ALA A 102 -7.11 -2.00 6.73
CA ALA A 102 -7.74 -1.46 7.93
C ALA A 102 -6.82 -0.41 8.54
N ARG A 103 -7.39 0.73 8.93
CA ARG A 103 -6.70 1.80 9.65
C ARG A 103 -7.49 2.08 10.91
N ASP A 104 -6.81 2.07 12.04
CA ASP A 104 -7.33 2.45 13.34
C ASP A 104 -6.42 3.54 13.89
N GLY A 105 -6.93 4.75 13.96
CA GLY A 105 -6.23 5.91 14.48
C GLY A 105 -6.83 6.34 15.80
N TYR A 106 -6.04 6.29 16.86
CA TYR A 106 -6.41 6.79 18.17
C TYR A 106 -5.51 7.95 18.57
N SER A 107 -6.11 9.01 19.10
CA SER A 107 -5.35 10.09 19.71
C SER A 107 -6.07 10.66 20.91
N ARG A 108 -5.28 10.99 21.92
CA ARG A 108 -5.77 11.60 23.14
C ARG A 108 -4.84 12.73 23.55
N THR A 109 -5.41 13.90 23.76
CA THR A 109 -4.70 15.08 24.24
C THR A 109 -5.40 15.60 25.49
N LEU A 110 -4.63 15.80 26.55
CA LEU A 110 -5.06 16.44 27.78
C LEU A 110 -4.13 17.62 28.05
N GLY A 111 -4.72 18.79 28.27
CA GLY A 111 -4.01 20.04 28.50
C GLY A 111 -4.72 20.88 29.57
N VAL A 112 -3.98 21.82 30.15
CA VAL A 112 -4.48 22.66 31.24
C VAL A 112 -4.00 24.08 31.02
N ARG A 113 -4.89 25.02 31.31
CA ARG A 113 -4.58 26.43 31.44
C ARG A 113 -4.87 26.88 32.86
N LEU A 114 -3.92 27.58 33.47
CA LEU A 114 -4.06 28.17 34.80
C LEU A 114 -3.73 29.64 34.70
N GLY A 115 -4.56 30.48 35.29
CA GLY A 115 -4.31 31.92 35.43
C GLY A 115 -4.67 32.37 36.83
N MET A 116 -3.81 33.14 37.45
CA MET A 116 -4.04 33.79 38.72
C MET A 116 -3.88 35.29 38.49
N SER A 117 -4.88 36.08 38.83
CA SER A 117 -4.76 37.54 38.82
C SER A 117 -5.09 38.09 40.20
N ASN A 118 -4.22 38.97 40.70
CA ASN A 118 -4.49 39.73 41.93
C ASN A 118 -4.91 41.14 41.55
N LEU A 119 -5.90 41.63 42.27
CA LEU A 119 -6.52 42.95 42.14
C LEU A 119 -6.33 43.66 43.47
N ASN A 120 -5.60 44.75 43.49
CA ASN A 120 -5.47 45.61 44.67
C ASN A 120 -6.19 46.94 44.42
N LYS A 121 -6.88 47.44 45.48
CA LYS A 121 -7.55 48.75 45.62
C LYS A 121 -6.83 49.84 44.82
N ASN A 122 -7.34 50.28 43.68
CA ASN A 122 -8.25 51.44 43.64
C ASN A 122 -9.48 51.20 42.75
N PHE A 123 -10.03 49.98 42.74
CA PHE A 123 -11.43 49.80 42.31
C PHE A 123 -12.36 50.33 43.40
N ASN A 124 -12.43 51.65 43.51
CA ASN A 124 -13.44 52.36 44.29
C ASN A 124 -14.50 52.80 43.28
N LEU A 125 -15.73 52.30 43.42
CA LEU A 125 -16.86 52.74 42.60
C LEU A 125 -17.21 54.18 43.00
N GLY A 126 -16.40 55.16 42.56
CA GLY A 126 -16.69 56.59 42.69
C GLY A 126 -15.68 57.49 43.42
N ASN A 127 -14.36 57.24 43.44
CA ASN A 127 -13.42 58.30 43.85
C ASN A 127 -12.05 58.27 43.17
N SER A 128 -11.56 59.47 42.81
CA SER A 128 -10.53 59.79 41.80
C SER A 128 -9.10 60.00 42.35
N ASP A 129 -8.66 59.28 43.38
CA ASP A 129 -7.27 59.38 43.85
C ASP A 129 -6.55 58.03 43.70
N ASN A 130 -5.84 57.89 42.58
CA ASN A 130 -5.19 56.67 42.12
C ASN A 130 -3.68 56.68 42.39
N SER A 131 -3.25 55.89 43.35
CA SER A 131 -1.86 55.41 43.46
C SER A 131 -1.88 54.10 44.26
N ALA A 132 -1.97 52.97 43.56
CA ALA A 132 -1.83 51.66 44.17
C ALA A 132 -0.98 50.74 43.31
N GLY A 133 -0.11 49.98 43.98
CA GLY A 133 0.71 48.96 43.35
C GLY A 133 -0.12 47.73 43.01
N GLU A 134 -0.16 47.40 41.72
CA GLU A 134 -0.79 46.19 41.21
C GLU A 134 0.25 45.06 41.12
N ALA A 135 -0.11 43.88 41.64
CA ALA A 135 0.72 42.69 41.55
C ALA A 135 0.07 41.67 40.60
N ILE A 136 0.22 41.91 39.31
CA ILE A 136 -0.29 41.01 38.27
C ILE A 136 0.72 39.87 38.11
N THR A 137 0.29 38.65 38.42
CA THR A 137 1.08 37.46 38.11
C THR A 137 0.57 36.90 36.79
N SER A 138 1.47 36.65 35.85
CA SER A 138 1.14 35.95 34.61
C SER A 138 2.34 35.11 34.18
N GLY A 139 2.13 34.18 33.27
CA GLY A 139 3.19 33.29 32.76
C GLY A 139 4.08 33.94 31.71
N LYS A 140 3.76 35.16 31.25
CA LYS A 140 4.54 35.91 30.26
C LYS A 140 4.92 37.28 30.83
N LEU A 141 6.20 37.63 30.75
CA LEU A 141 6.67 38.95 31.20
C LEU A 141 5.98 40.09 30.43
N GLU A 142 5.73 39.89 29.13
CA GLU A 142 5.02 40.84 28.26
C GLU A 142 3.58 41.09 28.72
N SER A 143 2.83 40.03 29.06
CA SER A 143 1.46 40.13 29.61
C SER A 143 1.44 40.84 30.96
N ALA A 144 2.45 40.58 31.83
CA ALA A 144 2.57 41.28 33.11
C ALA A 144 2.88 42.77 32.92
N THR A 145 3.76 43.13 31.97
CA THR A 145 4.08 44.53 31.66
C THR A 145 2.93 45.29 30.98
N ALA A 146 2.19 44.63 30.07
CA ALA A 146 1.06 45.22 29.37
C ALA A 146 -0.12 45.50 30.31
N ALA A 147 -0.43 44.55 31.18
CA ALA A 147 -1.50 44.69 32.16
C ALA A 147 -1.21 45.79 33.19
N GLY A 148 0.06 45.97 33.60
CA GLY A 148 0.47 47.11 34.44
C GLY A 148 0.46 48.48 33.74
N SER A 149 0.36 48.53 32.40
CA SER A 149 0.32 49.77 31.60
C SER A 149 -1.08 50.17 31.11
N SER A 150 -2.09 49.30 31.30
CA SER A 150 -3.45 49.45 30.74
C SER A 150 -4.49 49.97 31.75
N PHE A 151 -4.05 50.54 32.87
CA PHE A 151 -4.94 51.01 33.92
C PHE A 151 -5.54 52.38 33.57
N ASP A 152 -6.67 52.37 32.86
CA ASP A 152 -7.59 53.51 32.77
C ASP A 152 -8.56 53.43 33.96
N THR A 153 -8.56 54.46 34.78
CA THR A 153 -9.35 54.59 36.00
C THR A 153 -10.86 54.70 35.74
N ASN A 154 -11.27 54.74 34.47
CA ASN A 154 -12.65 54.82 34.02
C ASN A 154 -13.11 53.62 33.17
N ALA A 155 -12.28 52.59 32.97
CA ALA A 155 -12.62 51.42 32.15
C ALA A 155 -13.09 50.23 33.02
N ASP A 156 -14.17 49.57 32.59
CA ASP A 156 -14.62 48.30 33.17
C ASP A 156 -13.47 47.29 33.20
N PHE A 157 -13.26 46.67 34.36
CA PHE A 157 -12.19 45.69 34.61
C PHE A 157 -12.15 44.61 33.53
N GLN A 158 -11.12 44.64 32.68
CA GLN A 158 -10.85 43.61 31.68
C GLN A 158 -9.91 42.57 32.29
N VAL A 159 -10.41 41.36 32.56
CA VAL A 159 -9.52 40.21 32.79
C VAL A 159 -8.72 40.00 31.52
N ALA A 160 -7.41 40.30 31.56
CA ALA A 160 -6.54 40.11 30.41
C ALA A 160 -6.65 38.65 29.93
N THR A 161 -7.12 38.46 28.70
CA THR A 161 -7.38 37.16 28.08
C THR A 161 -6.12 36.33 27.83
N ASP A 162 -4.93 36.91 28.07
CA ASP A 162 -3.61 36.31 27.86
C ASP A 162 -2.76 36.25 29.17
N GLY A 163 -3.42 36.34 30.33
CA GLY A 163 -2.82 36.35 31.68
C GLY A 163 -2.58 34.98 32.31
N LEU A 164 -2.39 33.93 31.50
CA LEU A 164 -2.22 32.55 32.00
C LEU A 164 -0.82 32.36 32.60
N ASN A 165 -0.73 31.84 33.83
CA ASN A 165 0.51 31.37 34.46
C ASN A 165 1.02 30.06 33.85
N VAL A 166 0.09 29.19 33.45
CA VAL A 166 0.36 27.92 32.78
C VAL A 166 -0.52 27.89 31.55
N ASP A 167 0.07 27.88 30.36
CA ASP A 167 -0.65 27.70 29.10
C ASP A 167 -0.18 26.43 28.41
N LEU A 168 -0.73 25.31 28.86
CA LEU A 168 -0.46 23.98 28.33
C LEU A 168 -1.72 23.47 27.63
N ALA A 169 -2.27 24.29 26.75
CA ALA A 169 -3.48 24.00 25.98
C ALA A 169 -3.41 22.66 25.25
N ALA A 170 -4.52 21.92 25.26
CA ALA A 170 -4.64 20.71 24.47
C ALA A 170 -4.62 21.10 22.97
N ALA A 171 -3.69 20.52 22.21
CA ALA A 171 -3.68 20.69 20.77
C ALA A 171 -4.90 20.00 20.16
N GLY A 172 -5.60 20.69 19.28
CA GLY A 172 -6.65 20.09 18.46
C GLY A 172 -6.05 19.10 17.45
N LEU A 173 -6.82 18.07 17.11
CA LEU A 173 -6.44 17.09 16.08
C LEU A 173 -7.35 17.23 14.87
N ASN A 174 -6.78 17.20 13.66
CA ASN A 174 -7.54 17.26 12.41
C ASN A 174 -8.53 18.44 12.33
N LYS A 175 -8.12 19.62 12.84
CA LYS A 175 -8.94 20.85 12.94
C LYS A 175 -10.11 20.79 13.93
N ILE A 176 -10.19 19.75 14.76
CA ILE A 176 -11.14 19.68 15.88
C ILE A 176 -10.44 20.25 17.11
N ALA A 177 -10.96 21.35 17.65
CA ALA A 177 -10.48 21.92 18.90
C ALA A 177 -10.80 20.98 20.08
N ALA A 178 -9.92 20.94 21.08
CA ALA A 178 -10.21 20.22 22.31
C ALA A 178 -11.39 20.87 23.05
N SER A 179 -12.28 20.05 23.59
CA SER A 179 -13.33 20.54 24.49
C SER A 179 -12.72 20.98 25.80
N SER A 180 -13.28 22.01 26.41
CA SER A 180 -12.76 22.53 27.68
C SER A 180 -13.84 22.71 28.73
N ILE A 181 -13.43 22.56 29.98
CA ILE A 181 -14.20 22.92 31.17
C ILE A 181 -13.38 23.94 31.95
N ALA A 182 -13.96 25.11 32.20
CA ALA A 182 -13.33 26.18 32.95
C ALA A 182 -14.03 26.39 34.29
N PHE A 183 -13.23 26.59 35.33
CA PHE A 183 -13.67 26.96 36.67
C PHE A 183 -12.93 28.23 37.09
N THR A 184 -13.68 29.22 37.54
CA THR A 184 -13.12 30.48 38.03
C THR A 184 -13.52 30.64 39.48
N LEU A 185 -12.53 30.72 40.36
CA LEU A 185 -12.70 31.02 41.77
C LEU A 185 -12.27 32.46 42.02
N ALA A 186 -13.19 33.29 42.50
CA ALA A 186 -12.92 34.66 42.86
C ALA A 186 -13.13 34.88 44.36
N LYS A 187 -12.14 35.46 45.04
CA LYS A 187 -12.23 35.90 46.43
C LYS A 187 -12.12 37.41 46.47
N PHE A 188 -13.10 38.06 47.06
CA PHE A 188 -13.13 39.51 47.26
C PHE A 188 -13.14 39.84 48.76
N ALA A 189 -12.35 40.82 49.15
CA ALA A 189 -12.29 41.44 50.47
C ALA A 189 -12.01 42.95 50.30
N ASP A 190 -12.16 43.74 51.37
CA ASP A 190 -12.03 45.21 51.33
C ASP A 190 -10.65 45.68 50.84
N GLY A 191 -10.52 45.84 49.52
CA GLY A 191 -9.30 46.27 48.86
C GLY A 191 -8.40 45.18 48.31
N TYR A 192 -8.87 43.93 48.29
CA TYR A 192 -8.15 42.79 47.73
C TYR A 192 -9.11 41.86 47.00
N GLY A 193 -8.89 41.66 45.71
CA GLY A 193 -9.58 40.67 44.87
C GLY A 193 -8.57 39.69 44.30
N GLN A 194 -8.84 38.39 44.39
CA GLN A 194 -8.01 37.37 43.78
C GLN A 194 -8.87 36.47 42.92
N VAL A 195 -8.48 36.28 41.66
CA VAL A 195 -9.17 35.41 40.72
C VAL A 195 -8.23 34.30 40.29
N LEU A 196 -8.66 33.05 40.49
CA LEU A 196 -8.00 31.85 39.99
C LEU A 196 -8.88 31.23 38.91
N GLY A 197 -8.40 31.26 37.67
CA GLY A 197 -8.97 30.54 36.55
C GLY A 197 -8.24 29.24 36.31
N ILE A 198 -9.00 28.16 36.17
CA ILE A 198 -8.52 26.82 35.79
C ILE A 198 -9.34 26.37 34.60
N GLU A 199 -8.71 26.06 33.48
CA GLU A 199 -9.36 25.47 32.32
C GLU A 199 -8.69 24.13 32.00
N LEU A 200 -9.46 23.05 32.11
CA LEU A 200 -9.04 21.71 31.70
C LEU A 200 -9.54 21.47 30.28
N GLN A 201 -8.62 21.14 29.38
CA GLN A 201 -8.92 20.86 27.99
C GLN A 201 -8.62 19.40 27.69
N ALA A 202 -9.58 18.70 27.09
CA ALA A 202 -9.42 17.31 26.72
C ALA A 202 -9.99 17.06 25.31
N LEU A 203 -9.25 16.26 24.55
CA LEU A 203 -9.67 15.72 23.27
C LEU A 203 -9.34 14.24 23.26
N GLN A 204 -10.31 13.42 22.91
CA GLN A 204 -10.07 12.05 22.47
C GLN A 204 -10.71 11.91 21.10
N ALA A 205 -9.90 11.55 20.11
CA ALA A 205 -10.30 11.33 18.75
C ALA A 205 -9.99 9.89 18.37
N GLU A 206 -10.97 9.22 17.77
CA GLU A 206 -10.83 7.87 17.23
C GLU A 206 -11.31 7.89 15.78
N GLY A 207 -10.54 7.27 14.89
CA GLY A 207 -10.78 7.25 13.47
C GLY A 207 -10.53 5.86 12.90
N ASN A 208 -11.62 5.17 12.55
CA ASN A 208 -11.57 3.84 11.96
C ASN A 208 -11.90 3.90 10.48
N GLY A 209 -11.07 3.27 9.65
CA GLY A 209 -11.24 3.22 8.19
C GLY A 209 -10.97 1.82 7.65
N LYS A 210 -11.83 1.34 6.75
CA LYS A 210 -11.66 0.07 6.06
C LYS A 210 -11.77 0.27 4.55
N LEU A 211 -10.75 -0.14 3.82
CA LEU A 211 -10.70 -0.10 2.36
C LEU A 211 -10.55 -1.53 1.83
N ILE A 212 -11.48 -1.94 0.98
CA ILE A 212 -11.43 -3.24 0.31
C ILE A 212 -11.29 -3.00 -1.19
N SER A 213 -10.27 -3.59 -1.81
CA SER A 213 -10.07 -3.57 -3.25
C SER A 213 -10.10 -5.01 -3.77
N SER A 214 -10.91 -5.28 -4.79
CA SER A 214 -11.15 -6.65 -5.29
C SER A 214 -10.88 -6.77 -6.81
N PRO A 215 -9.63 -6.70 -7.28
CA PRO A 215 -9.31 -6.90 -8.69
C PRO A 215 -9.58 -8.36 -9.11
N ARG A 216 -10.09 -8.52 -10.34
CA ARG A 216 -10.44 -9.81 -10.93
C ARG A 216 -9.90 -9.89 -12.35
N LEU A 217 -9.32 -11.03 -12.70
CA LEU A 217 -8.72 -11.25 -14.01
C LEU A 217 -8.87 -12.71 -14.43
N ILE A 218 -9.10 -12.95 -15.72
CA ILE A 218 -9.14 -14.29 -16.30
C ILE A 218 -7.89 -14.45 -17.17
N THR A 219 -7.26 -15.62 -17.09
CA THR A 219 -6.14 -15.97 -17.97
C THR A 219 -6.16 -17.45 -18.34
N ALA A 220 -5.46 -17.80 -19.40
CA ALA A 220 -5.24 -19.18 -19.82
C ALA A 220 -4.12 -19.84 -18.99
N ASN A 221 -4.11 -21.17 -18.94
CA ASN A 221 -3.04 -21.93 -18.32
C ASN A 221 -1.66 -21.55 -18.93
N ASN A 222 -0.66 -21.32 -18.08
CA ASN A 222 0.71 -20.89 -18.44
C ASN A 222 0.80 -19.54 -19.17
N LYS A 223 -0.25 -18.71 -19.10
CA LYS A 223 -0.22 -17.37 -19.70
C LYS A 223 -0.27 -16.30 -18.63
N GLU A 224 0.72 -15.42 -18.64
CA GLU A 224 0.73 -14.22 -17.80
C GLU A 224 -0.42 -13.30 -18.20
N ALA A 225 -1.10 -12.76 -17.19
CA ALA A 225 -2.04 -11.68 -17.35
C ALA A 225 -1.85 -10.63 -16.25
N HIS A 226 -2.17 -9.38 -16.57
CA HIS A 226 -2.12 -8.26 -15.63
C HIS A 226 -3.38 -7.39 -15.69
N ILE A 227 -3.70 -6.75 -14.58
CA ILE A 227 -4.73 -5.71 -14.44
C ILE A 227 -4.16 -4.59 -13.56
N GLU A 228 -4.34 -3.34 -13.97
CA GLU A 228 -3.89 -2.18 -13.22
C GLU A 228 -4.97 -1.10 -13.19
N GLN A 229 -5.19 -0.50 -12.02
CA GLN A 229 -6.09 0.63 -11.82
C GLN A 229 -5.36 1.71 -11.01
N GLY A 230 -5.34 2.93 -11.49
CA GLY A 230 -4.73 4.02 -10.74
C GLY A 230 -4.65 5.31 -11.53
N GLN A 231 -3.72 6.16 -11.14
CA GLN A 231 -3.53 7.48 -11.72
C GLN A 231 -2.07 7.69 -12.11
N GLU A 232 -1.86 8.37 -13.22
CA GLU A 232 -0.57 8.81 -13.68
C GLU A 232 -0.50 10.34 -13.55
N ARG A 233 0.53 10.84 -12.87
CA ARG A 233 0.72 12.28 -12.63
C ARG A 233 2.04 12.73 -13.19
N ILE A 234 2.00 13.90 -13.82
CA ILE A 234 3.14 14.54 -14.42
C ILE A 234 3.68 15.57 -13.42
N PHE A 235 4.98 15.51 -13.13
CA PHE A 235 5.68 16.44 -12.25
C PHE A 235 6.72 17.20 -13.05
N THR A 236 6.77 18.52 -12.88
CA THR A 236 7.81 19.36 -13.49
C THR A 236 8.88 19.67 -12.45
N THR A 237 10.13 19.36 -12.75
CA THR A 237 11.27 19.77 -11.94
C THR A 237 12.02 20.85 -12.70
N ASN A 238 12.06 22.06 -12.18
CA ASN A 238 12.92 23.11 -12.72
C ASN A 238 14.29 23.01 -12.05
N VAL A 239 15.27 22.49 -12.79
CA VAL A 239 16.67 22.55 -12.38
C VAL A 239 17.39 23.45 -13.38
N LEU A 240 17.94 24.58 -12.89
CA LEU A 240 18.74 25.53 -13.68
C LEU A 240 18.05 26.06 -14.97
N GLY A 241 16.75 26.34 -14.91
CA GLY A 241 16.01 26.92 -16.05
C GLY A 241 15.61 25.93 -17.15
N VAL A 242 15.98 24.65 -17.01
CA VAL A 242 15.48 23.55 -17.85
C VAL A 242 14.38 22.83 -17.08
N GLY A 243 13.15 22.87 -17.60
CA GLY A 243 12.04 22.10 -17.08
C GLY A 243 12.14 20.65 -17.52
N SER A 244 12.37 19.72 -16.59
CA SER A 244 12.27 18.28 -16.84
C SER A 244 10.91 17.78 -16.38
N VAL A 245 10.27 16.97 -17.21
CA VAL A 245 8.95 16.40 -16.96
C VAL A 245 9.14 14.95 -16.51
N VAL A 246 8.82 14.66 -15.25
CA VAL A 246 8.88 13.32 -14.67
C VAL A 246 7.47 12.82 -14.45
N THR A 247 7.09 11.79 -15.17
CA THR A 247 5.80 11.13 -14.98
C THR A 247 5.93 10.02 -13.96
N LYS A 248 5.03 9.98 -12.99
CA LYS A 248 4.95 8.94 -11.97
C LYS A 248 3.56 8.33 -11.96
N LYS A 249 3.51 7.00 -11.92
CA LYS A 249 2.28 6.21 -11.87
C LYS A 249 2.09 5.66 -10.47
N ALA A 250 0.89 5.80 -9.91
CA ALA A 250 0.47 5.12 -8.69
C ALA A 250 -0.74 4.24 -9.03
N VAL A 251 -0.54 2.91 -9.01
CA VAL A 251 -1.55 1.92 -9.36
C VAL A 251 -1.72 0.86 -8.29
N LEU A 252 -2.94 0.36 -8.20
CA LEU A 252 -3.24 -0.97 -7.74
C LEU A 252 -3.07 -1.94 -8.92
N GLY A 253 -2.08 -2.82 -8.84
CA GLY A 253 -1.77 -3.80 -9.88
C GLY A 253 -1.88 -5.24 -9.37
N LEU A 254 -2.38 -6.13 -10.22
CA LEU A 254 -2.29 -7.57 -10.05
C LEU A 254 -1.73 -8.15 -11.35
N ARG A 255 -0.63 -8.88 -11.26
CA ARG A 255 -0.03 -9.67 -12.35
C ARG A 255 0.09 -11.10 -11.86
N VAL A 256 -0.34 -12.03 -12.70
CA VAL A 256 -0.40 -13.44 -12.32
C VAL A 256 -0.12 -14.34 -13.52
N THR A 257 0.64 -15.41 -13.26
CA THR A 257 0.86 -16.51 -14.20
C THR A 257 0.43 -17.81 -13.52
N PRO A 258 -0.71 -18.41 -13.92
CA PRO A 258 -1.16 -19.66 -13.33
C PRO A 258 -0.64 -20.88 -14.10
N HIS A 259 -0.43 -21.96 -13.36
CA HIS A 259 -0.14 -23.29 -13.84
C HIS A 259 -1.08 -24.31 -13.18
N ILE A 260 -1.94 -24.93 -13.98
CA ILE A 260 -2.91 -25.92 -13.52
C ILE A 260 -2.26 -27.31 -13.50
N THR A 261 -2.21 -27.91 -12.33
CA THR A 261 -1.74 -29.29 -12.12
C THR A 261 -2.82 -30.31 -12.52
N PRO A 262 -2.45 -31.58 -12.79
CA PRO A 262 -3.42 -32.64 -13.08
C PRO A 262 -4.46 -32.85 -11.97
N ASP A 263 -4.10 -32.58 -10.71
CA ASP A 263 -4.98 -32.69 -9.53
C ASP A 263 -5.96 -31.51 -9.37
N ASN A 264 -6.10 -30.64 -10.38
CA ASN A 264 -6.90 -29.41 -10.36
C ASN A 264 -6.45 -28.37 -9.32
N ARG A 265 -5.21 -28.44 -8.85
CA ARG A 265 -4.57 -27.39 -8.04
C ARG A 265 -3.88 -26.39 -8.95
N ILE A 266 -3.81 -25.14 -8.52
CA ILE A 266 -3.27 -24.05 -9.31
C ILE A 266 -2.03 -23.49 -8.59
N ILE A 267 -0.87 -23.63 -9.23
CA ILE A 267 0.34 -22.91 -8.86
C ILE A 267 0.26 -21.54 -9.51
N MET A 268 0.46 -20.46 -8.76
CA MET A 268 0.40 -19.11 -9.28
C MET A 268 1.62 -18.32 -8.84
N ASP A 269 2.30 -17.74 -9.82
CA ASP A 269 3.25 -16.65 -9.58
C ASP A 269 2.46 -15.35 -9.55
N VAL A 270 2.42 -14.71 -8.39
CA VAL A 270 1.57 -13.54 -8.13
C VAL A 270 2.45 -12.36 -7.77
N PHE A 271 2.21 -11.25 -8.46
CA PHE A 271 2.79 -9.95 -8.17
C PHE A 271 1.66 -8.93 -7.97
N ILE A 272 1.55 -8.41 -6.75
CA ILE A 272 0.53 -7.42 -6.38
C ILE A 272 1.23 -6.14 -5.97
N THR A 273 0.74 -5.01 -6.47
CA THR A 273 1.20 -3.68 -6.08
C THR A 273 0.04 -2.82 -5.64
N LYS A 274 0.27 -1.97 -4.65
CA LYS A 274 -0.64 -0.94 -4.21
C LYS A 274 0.15 0.33 -3.94
N ASP A 275 0.18 1.19 -4.94
CA ASP A 275 0.88 2.45 -4.88
C ASP A 275 -0.11 3.60 -4.62
N SER A 276 0.31 4.57 -3.82
CA SER A 276 -0.46 5.80 -3.58
C SER A 276 0.45 7.02 -3.51
N PHE A 277 -0.03 8.16 -4.01
CA PHE A 277 0.67 9.45 -3.84
C PHE A 277 0.54 9.95 -2.40
N THR A 278 1.65 10.40 -1.81
CA THR A 278 1.66 10.94 -0.44
C THR A 278 1.33 12.42 -0.38
N SER A 279 1.54 13.15 -1.48
CA SER A 279 1.35 14.58 -1.58
C SER A 279 0.83 14.99 -2.96
N PRO A 280 0.00 16.04 -3.06
CA PRO A 280 -0.44 16.57 -4.34
C PRO A 280 0.66 17.30 -5.13
N THR A 281 1.77 17.69 -4.50
CA THR A 281 2.79 18.58 -5.08
C THR A 281 4.17 17.95 -5.22
N GLN A 282 4.45 16.86 -4.51
CA GLN A 282 5.75 16.16 -4.54
C GLN A 282 5.64 14.80 -5.24
N PRO A 283 6.65 14.39 -6.02
CA PRO A 283 6.66 13.10 -6.74
C PRO A 283 6.99 11.91 -5.82
N THR A 284 6.50 11.92 -4.59
CA THR A 284 6.72 10.86 -3.59
C THR A 284 5.56 9.86 -3.67
N ILE A 285 5.89 8.57 -3.79
CA ILE A 285 4.94 7.47 -3.88
C ILE A 285 5.19 6.51 -2.72
N ASP A 286 4.14 6.20 -1.97
CA ASP A 286 4.12 5.06 -1.07
C ASP A 286 3.85 3.81 -1.89
N LYS A 287 4.80 2.87 -1.88
CA LYS A 287 4.70 1.60 -2.58
C LYS A 287 4.48 0.45 -1.60
N LYS A 288 3.53 -0.42 -1.92
CA LYS A 288 3.31 -1.68 -1.19
C LYS A 288 3.24 -2.79 -2.21
N GLU A 289 4.23 -3.68 -2.21
CA GLU A 289 4.35 -4.75 -3.20
C GLU A 289 4.58 -6.12 -2.55
N ILE A 290 4.03 -7.15 -3.17
CA ILE A 290 4.23 -8.56 -2.78
C ILE A 290 4.48 -9.37 -4.05
N GLN A 291 5.58 -10.13 -4.05
CA GLN A 291 5.89 -11.13 -5.06
C GLN A 291 6.02 -12.49 -4.38
N THR A 292 5.19 -13.45 -4.77
CA THR A 292 5.28 -14.81 -4.23
C THR A 292 4.72 -15.84 -5.20
N GLN A 293 5.10 -17.10 -4.97
CA GLN A 293 4.52 -18.25 -5.63
C GLN A 293 3.70 -19.04 -4.60
N ILE A 294 2.47 -19.40 -4.94
CA ILE A 294 1.59 -20.18 -4.06
C ILE A 294 0.90 -21.30 -4.84
N LEU A 295 0.61 -22.40 -4.15
CA LEU A 295 -0.21 -23.51 -4.64
C LEU A 295 -1.53 -23.50 -3.89
N LEU A 296 -2.65 -23.42 -4.60
CA LEU A 296 -4.00 -23.40 -4.02
C LEU A 296 -4.94 -24.37 -4.73
N ASP A 297 -5.94 -24.85 -4.00
CA ASP A 297 -6.99 -25.67 -4.57
C ASP A 297 -8.01 -24.82 -5.34
N HIS A 298 -8.78 -25.47 -6.21
CA HIS A 298 -9.86 -24.81 -6.95
C HIS A 298 -10.89 -24.19 -6.01
N GLY A 299 -11.05 -22.87 -6.07
CA GLY A 299 -12.05 -22.12 -5.29
C GLY A 299 -11.66 -21.85 -3.84
N GLU A 300 -10.48 -22.26 -3.41
CA GLU A 300 -9.98 -22.00 -2.06
C GLU A 300 -9.43 -20.57 -1.94
N THR A 301 -9.67 -19.93 -0.79
CA THR A 301 -9.09 -18.62 -0.49
C THR A 301 -7.92 -18.77 0.46
N ALA A 302 -6.74 -18.30 0.07
CA ALA A 302 -5.60 -18.19 0.97
C ALA A 302 -5.19 -16.75 1.25
N VAL A 303 -4.63 -16.55 2.44
CA VAL A 303 -3.94 -15.31 2.82
C VAL A 303 -2.52 -15.40 2.29
N ILE A 304 -2.20 -14.56 1.31
CA ILE A 304 -0.87 -14.50 0.70
C ILE A 304 0.12 -13.83 1.65
N GLY A 305 -0.35 -12.80 2.34
CA GLY A 305 0.47 -12.03 3.26
C GLY A 305 -0.22 -10.76 3.72
N GLY A 306 0.52 -10.01 4.52
CA GLY A 306 0.05 -8.74 5.06
C GLY A 306 1.16 -7.94 5.71
N ILE A 307 0.87 -6.68 6.01
CA ILE A 307 1.77 -5.75 6.70
C ILE A 307 0.98 -5.17 7.87
N TYR A 308 1.49 -5.36 9.08
CA TYR A 308 1.00 -4.70 10.29
C TYR A 308 1.98 -3.59 10.66
N GLN A 309 1.48 -2.37 10.77
CA GLN A 309 2.25 -1.22 11.22
C GLN A 309 1.54 -0.55 12.38
N GLN A 310 2.28 -0.31 13.46
CA GLN A 310 1.80 0.47 14.59
C GLN A 310 2.80 1.58 14.90
N THR A 311 2.30 2.82 14.99
CA THR A 311 3.06 3.98 15.41
C THR A 311 2.51 4.49 16.73
N LEU A 312 3.28 4.30 17.79
CA LEU A 312 2.99 4.80 19.14
C LEU A 312 3.84 6.06 19.40
N GLY A 313 3.18 7.13 19.82
CA GLY A 313 3.81 8.38 20.24
C GLY A 313 3.22 8.83 21.57
N GLU A 314 4.08 9.20 22.51
CA GLU A 314 3.68 9.80 23.78
C GLU A 314 4.52 11.05 24.02
N ASP A 315 3.88 12.21 23.92
CA ASP A 315 4.49 13.51 24.16
C ASP A 315 3.97 14.09 25.49
N VAL A 316 4.89 14.42 26.39
CA VAL A 316 4.57 15.05 27.68
C VAL A 316 5.32 16.37 27.79
N THR A 317 4.57 17.48 27.72
CA THR A 317 5.09 18.82 28.04
C THR A 317 4.69 19.13 29.47
N LYS A 318 5.62 19.55 30.32
CA LYS A 318 5.31 19.85 31.73
C LYS A 318 6.14 21.00 32.26
N VAL A 319 5.59 21.70 33.25
CA VAL A 319 6.38 22.63 34.07
C VAL A 319 7.32 21.80 34.94
N PRO A 320 8.65 22.04 34.90
CA PRO A 320 9.60 21.34 35.77
C PRO A 320 9.21 21.49 37.25
N LEU A 321 9.50 20.47 38.07
CA LEU A 321 9.12 20.36 39.49
C LEU A 321 7.61 20.19 39.72
N LEU A 322 6.77 21.13 39.26
CA LEU A 322 5.32 21.15 39.53
C LEU A 322 4.56 20.06 38.77
N GLY A 323 4.98 19.71 37.56
CA GLY A 323 4.36 18.66 36.74
C GLY A 323 4.59 17.23 37.25
N ASP A 324 5.55 17.05 38.16
CA ASP A 324 5.92 15.76 38.74
C ASP A 324 5.30 15.50 40.12
N LEU A 325 4.57 16.48 40.67
CA LEU A 325 3.87 16.32 41.94
C LEU A 325 2.74 15.28 41.83
N PRO A 326 2.58 14.40 42.83
CA PRO A 326 1.46 13.47 42.86
C PRO A 326 0.14 14.23 42.97
N VAL A 327 -0.93 13.69 42.36
CA VAL A 327 -2.29 14.25 42.34
C VAL A 327 -2.42 15.57 41.55
N ILE A 328 -1.68 16.61 41.92
CA ILE A 328 -1.80 17.96 41.33
C ILE A 328 -0.93 18.17 40.09
N GLY A 329 0.07 17.32 39.83
CA GLY A 329 0.96 17.48 38.68
C GLY A 329 0.27 17.42 37.31
N VAL A 330 -0.95 16.84 37.25
CA VAL A 330 -1.81 16.86 36.05
C VAL A 330 -2.16 18.29 35.63
N LEU A 331 -2.28 19.23 36.58
CA LEU A 331 -2.60 20.64 36.30
C LEU A 331 -1.41 21.41 35.68
N PHE A 332 -0.21 20.85 35.76
CA PHE A 332 1.03 21.47 35.31
C PHE A 332 1.69 20.71 34.15
N ARG A 333 0.94 19.83 33.49
CA ARG A 333 1.41 19.06 32.33
C ARG A 333 0.35 18.91 31.26
N LYS A 334 0.81 18.83 30.03
CA LYS A 334 0.08 18.42 28.83
C LYS A 334 0.58 17.05 28.42
N LYS A 335 -0.35 16.13 28.17
CA LYS A 335 -0.06 14.79 27.68
C LYS A 335 -0.77 14.56 26.36
N GLN A 336 -0.03 14.16 25.35
CA GLN A 336 -0.54 13.77 24.04
C GLN A 336 -0.11 12.34 23.75
N ILE A 337 -1.08 11.49 23.46
CA ILE A 337 -0.89 10.09 23.08
C ILE A 337 -1.43 9.94 21.66
N VAL A 338 -0.66 9.30 20.80
CA VAL A 338 -1.02 8.94 19.43
C VAL A 338 -0.73 7.46 19.24
N ASP A 339 -1.74 6.69 18.84
CA ASP A 339 -1.63 5.27 18.48
C ASP A 339 -2.28 5.07 17.12
N ASN A 340 -1.46 4.95 16.08
CA ASN A 340 -1.94 4.72 14.72
C ASN A 340 -1.58 3.29 14.30
N LYS A 341 -2.61 2.49 14.02
CA LYS A 341 -2.50 1.12 13.51
C LYS A 341 -2.94 1.08 12.06
N THR A 342 -2.18 0.38 11.24
CA THR A 342 -2.51 0.11 9.84
C THR A 342 -2.22 -1.34 9.54
N GLU A 343 -3.24 -2.06 9.06
CA GLU A 343 -3.14 -3.46 8.68
C GLU A 343 -3.48 -3.60 7.19
N LEU A 344 -2.60 -4.23 6.45
CA LEU A 344 -2.85 -4.66 5.08
C LEU A 344 -2.91 -6.18 5.06
N LEU A 345 -3.97 -6.75 4.50
CA LEU A 345 -4.11 -8.19 4.27
C LEU A 345 -4.44 -8.43 2.81
N ILE A 346 -3.81 -9.44 2.20
CA ILE A 346 -4.02 -9.82 0.81
C ILE A 346 -4.50 -11.27 0.76
N PHE A 347 -5.69 -11.44 0.20
CA PHE A 347 -6.32 -12.73 -0.05
C PHE A 347 -6.34 -13.02 -1.54
N LEU A 348 -6.26 -14.28 -1.91
CA LEU A 348 -6.37 -14.73 -3.29
C LEU A 348 -7.22 -15.98 -3.40
N THR A 349 -8.02 -16.06 -4.45
CA THR A 349 -8.90 -17.19 -4.75
C THR A 349 -8.83 -17.49 -6.24
N PRO A 350 -8.23 -18.62 -6.65
CA PRO A 350 -8.26 -19.09 -8.03
C PRO A 350 -9.53 -19.91 -8.28
N LYS A 351 -10.11 -19.78 -9.47
CA LYS A 351 -11.24 -20.57 -9.93
C LYS A 351 -11.01 -21.01 -11.37
N ILE A 352 -10.90 -22.31 -11.59
CA ILE A 352 -10.81 -22.89 -12.93
C ILE A 352 -12.14 -22.68 -13.66
N ILE A 353 -12.10 -22.07 -14.83
CA ILE A 353 -13.24 -21.97 -15.74
C ILE A 353 -13.06 -23.06 -16.79
N THR A 354 -13.93 -24.06 -16.76
CA THR A 354 -14.13 -24.94 -17.92
C THR A 354 -15.05 -24.23 -18.90
N PRO A 355 -14.69 -24.12 -20.19
CA PRO A 355 -15.63 -23.64 -21.19
C PRO A 355 -16.84 -24.58 -21.21
N SER A 356 -17.98 -24.12 -20.68
CA SER A 356 -19.24 -24.81 -20.90
C SER A 356 -19.59 -24.58 -22.37
N PHE A 357 -19.49 -25.63 -23.18
CA PHE A 357 -20.06 -25.65 -24.53
C PHE A 357 -21.59 -25.50 -24.37
N GLY A 358 -22.07 -24.25 -24.38
CA GLY A 358 -23.48 -23.92 -24.37
C GLY A 358 -24.06 -24.25 -25.72
N LEU A 359 -24.57 -25.47 -25.86
CA LEU A 359 -25.52 -25.84 -26.91
C LEU A 359 -26.88 -25.25 -26.49
N LEU A 360 -27.04 -23.93 -26.68
CA LEU A 360 -28.31 -23.23 -26.55
C LEU A 360 -28.50 -22.36 -27.79
N GLY A 361 -29.31 -22.85 -28.72
CA GLY A 361 -29.74 -22.13 -29.91
C GLY A 361 -29.88 -23.02 -31.15
N SER A 362 -30.85 -23.94 -31.14
CA SER A 362 -31.52 -24.43 -32.34
C SER A 362 -33.02 -24.24 -32.18
#